data_AF-A0A529ZR10-F1
#
_entry.id   AF-A0A529ZR10-F1
#
_cell.length_a   1.000
_cell.length_b   1.000
_cell.length_c   1.000
_cell.angle_alpha   90.00
_cell.angle_beta   90.00
_cell.angle_gamma   90.00
#
_symmetry.space_group_name_H-M   'P 1'
#
loop_
_entity.id
_entity.type
_entity.pdbx_description
1 polymer ?
#
loop_
_entity_poly.entity_id
_entity_poly.type
_entity_poly.pdbx_seq_one_letter_code
_entity_poly.pdbx_strand_id
1 'polypeptide(L)'
;MLTRPSPPTNPLERLTGAGLAWGEGAYAKWAASIGAVAFSLYILLTASTAWFMPDANWDMLPYLAIAEEGAYPDPQALHDYAYSTVKAGVPAGDYKTLTDDGGGFRSHMAQNAADFHSLLGMYRIKFLYAEILSSLSHVVSPVDAMRLVQVFSVLLFGAVTLAWLRAEGALAMAPVVGAILIMA
;
A
#
# COMPACT_ATOMS: atom_id res chain seq x y z
N MET A 1 -25.35 17.05 -41.67
CA MET A 1 -25.41 18.49 -41.38
C MET A 1 -25.71 18.65 -39.90
N LEU A 2 -24.69 18.84 -39.07
CA LEU A 2 -24.85 19.14 -37.64
C LEU A 2 -25.05 20.65 -37.53
N THR A 3 -26.28 21.06 -37.20
CA THR A 3 -26.65 22.46 -36.99
C THR A 3 -25.84 23.06 -35.84
N ARG A 4 -25.18 24.20 -36.09
CA ARG A 4 -24.56 24.99 -35.01
C ARG A 4 -25.65 25.39 -34.01
N PRO A 5 -25.38 25.35 -32.69
CA PRO A 5 -26.33 25.80 -31.68
C PRO A 5 -26.74 27.25 -31.95
N SER A 6 -28.03 27.55 -31.77
CA SER A 6 -28.54 28.93 -31.85
C SER A 6 -27.88 29.82 -30.80
N PRO A 7 -27.54 31.08 -31.12
CA PRO A 7 -26.91 31.99 -30.16
C PRO A 7 -27.89 32.33 -29.01
N PRO A 8 -27.39 32.45 -27.76
CA PRO A 8 -28.21 32.68 -26.58
C PRO A 8 -28.99 34.00 -26.65
N THR A 9 -30.30 33.90 -26.43
CA THR A 9 -31.26 34.99 -26.67
C THR A 9 -31.54 35.81 -25.42
N ASN A 10 -31.35 35.26 -24.21
CA ASN A 10 -31.59 35.96 -22.94
C ASN A 10 -30.27 36.40 -22.25
N PRO A 11 -30.17 37.62 -21.66
CA PRO A 11 -29.03 38.03 -20.84
C PRO A 11 -28.67 37.06 -19.70
N LEU A 12 -29.64 36.36 -19.10
CA LEU A 12 -29.37 35.31 -18.11
C LEU A 12 -28.62 34.12 -18.73
N GLU A 13 -28.97 33.69 -19.94
CA GLU A 13 -28.28 32.60 -20.66
C GLU A 13 -26.86 33.00 -21.07
N ARG A 14 -26.64 34.29 -21.38
CA ARG A 14 -25.30 34.81 -21.67
C ARG A 14 -24.44 34.87 -20.41
N LEU A 15 -25.01 35.27 -19.28
CA LEU A 15 -24.32 35.31 -18.00
C LEU A 15 -24.00 33.90 -17.49
N THR A 16 -24.93 32.95 -17.60
CA THR A 16 -24.69 31.55 -17.23
C THR A 16 -23.68 30.89 -18.17
N GLY A 17 -23.79 31.11 -19.49
CA GLY A 17 -22.84 30.61 -20.47
C GLY A 17 -21.43 31.18 -20.29
N ALA A 18 -21.30 32.48 -20.01
CA ALA A 18 -20.01 33.11 -19.72
C ALA A 18 -19.42 32.62 -18.39
N GLY A 19 -20.26 32.44 -17.36
CA GLY A 19 -19.85 31.88 -16.07
C GLY A 19 -19.35 30.43 -16.19
N LEU A 20 -20.05 29.61 -16.96
CA LEU A 20 -19.66 28.22 -17.25
C LEU A 20 -18.36 28.16 -18.08
N ALA A 21 -18.25 28.94 -19.16
CA ALA A 21 -17.05 28.98 -19.99
C ALA A 21 -15.82 29.50 -19.23
N TRP A 22 -16.01 30.46 -18.31
CA TRP A 22 -14.95 30.91 -17.42
C TRP A 22 -14.54 29.83 -16.42
N GLY A 23 -15.49 29.13 -15.82
CA GLY A 23 -15.25 27.99 -14.94
C GLY A 23 -14.55 26.83 -15.64
N GLU A 24 -14.97 26.49 -16.85
CA GLU A 24 -14.35 25.47 -17.71
C GLU A 24 -12.92 25.85 -18.11
N GLY A 25 -12.70 27.10 -18.50
CA GLY A 25 -11.37 27.61 -18.85
C GLY A 25 -10.42 27.66 -17.65
N ALA A 26 -10.92 28.06 -16.48
CA ALA A 26 -10.16 28.05 -15.24
C ALA A 26 -9.84 26.61 -14.79
N TYR A 27 -10.82 25.71 -14.83
CA TYR A 27 -10.60 24.30 -14.52
C TYR A 27 -9.61 23.65 -15.47
N ALA A 28 -9.77 23.83 -16.79
CA ALA A 28 -8.86 23.26 -17.79
C ALA A 28 -7.40 23.70 -17.57
N LYS A 29 -7.20 24.95 -17.12
CA LYS A 29 -5.86 25.47 -16.77
C LYS A 29 -5.24 24.77 -15.55
N TRP A 30 -6.05 24.42 -14.55
CA TRP A 30 -5.58 23.87 -13.27
C TRP A 30 -5.80 22.37 -13.11
N ALA A 31 -6.52 21.71 -14.02
CA ALA A 31 -6.95 20.33 -13.88
C ALA A 31 -5.78 19.37 -13.65
N ALA A 32 -4.67 19.56 -14.37
CA ALA A 32 -3.46 18.76 -14.18
C ALA A 32 -2.84 18.94 -12.77
N SER A 33 -2.76 20.17 -12.27
CA SER A 33 -2.24 20.46 -10.93
C SER A 33 -3.17 19.92 -9.84
N ILE A 34 -4.48 20.10 -10.00
CA ILE A 34 -5.48 19.56 -9.07
C ILE A 34 -5.38 18.03 -9.02
N GLY A 35 -5.32 17.38 -10.18
CA GLY A 35 -5.19 15.93 -10.27
C GLY A 35 -3.91 15.42 -9.61
N ALA A 36 -2.77 16.05 -9.90
CA ALA A 36 -1.49 15.69 -9.27
C ALA A 36 -1.52 15.86 -7.74
N VAL A 37 -2.06 16.98 -7.23
CA VAL A 37 -2.17 17.23 -5.78
C VAL A 37 -3.11 16.22 -5.13
N ALA A 38 -4.30 16.00 -5.69
CA ALA A 38 -5.27 15.06 -5.14
C ALA A 38 -4.71 13.64 -5.07
N PHE A 39 -4.06 13.17 -6.13
CA PHE A 39 -3.44 11.84 -6.14
C PHE A 39 -2.24 11.75 -5.19
N SER A 40 -1.41 12.79 -5.12
CA SER A 40 -0.30 12.84 -4.15
C SER A 40 -0.82 12.78 -2.71
N LEU A 41 -1.88 13.52 -2.38
CA LEU A 41 -2.52 13.46 -1.07
C LEU A 41 -3.07 12.08 -0.77
N TYR A 42 -3.71 11.42 -1.73
CA TYR A 42 -4.15 10.03 -1.59
C TYR A 42 -2.99 9.09 -1.24
N ILE A 43 -1.90 9.10 -2.03
CA ILE A 43 -0.73 8.26 -1.78
C ILE A 43 -0.09 8.55 -0.42
N LEU A 44 0.03 9.82 -0.04
CA LEU A 44 0.59 10.21 1.26
C LEU A 44 -0.30 9.77 2.43
N LEU A 45 -1.62 9.85 2.29
CA LEU A 45 -2.56 9.35 3.28
C LEU A 45 -2.48 7.83 3.40
N THR A 46 -2.41 7.09 2.28
CA THR A 46 -2.22 5.63 2.28
C THR A 46 -0.89 5.22 2.93
N ALA A 47 0.20 5.92 2.64
CA ALA A 47 1.49 5.69 3.28
C ALA A 47 1.43 6.00 4.79
N SER A 48 0.74 7.08 5.17
CA SER A 48 0.51 7.45 6.56
C SER A 48 -0.30 6.39 7.30
N THR A 49 -1.38 5.87 6.72
CA THR A 49 -2.17 4.81 7.33
C THR A 49 -1.36 3.52 7.48
N ALA A 50 -0.54 3.16 6.49
CA ALA A 50 0.34 2.00 6.58
C ALA A 50 1.36 2.09 7.74
N TRP A 51 1.74 3.31 8.15
CA TRP A 51 2.65 3.54 9.26
C TRP A 51 1.95 3.61 10.62
N PHE A 52 0.88 4.41 10.73
CA PHE A 52 0.22 4.69 12.01
C PHE A 52 -0.90 3.71 12.37
N MET A 53 -1.45 3.02 11.37
CA MET A 53 -2.50 2.01 11.51
C MET A 53 -2.10 0.73 10.75
N PRO A 54 -0.95 0.12 11.10
CA PRO A 54 -0.47 -1.06 10.38
C PRO A 54 -1.40 -2.24 10.60
N ASP A 55 -1.78 -2.92 9.52
CA ASP A 55 -2.54 -4.16 9.60
C ASP A 55 -1.58 -5.34 9.87
N ALA A 56 -1.85 -6.08 10.94
CA ALA A 56 -1.05 -7.23 11.30
C ALA A 56 -1.51 -8.44 10.48
N ASN A 57 -0.68 -8.88 9.55
CA ASN A 57 -0.98 -10.00 8.68
C ASN A 57 -0.23 -11.28 9.10
N TRP A 58 -0.83 -12.44 8.87
CA TRP A 58 -0.23 -13.76 9.11
C TRP A 58 1.12 -13.91 8.42
N ASP A 59 1.22 -13.39 7.20
CA ASP A 59 2.43 -13.45 6.38
C ASP A 59 3.66 -12.81 7.04
N MET A 60 3.50 -11.97 8.06
CA MET A 60 4.62 -11.42 8.83
C MET A 60 5.49 -12.51 9.45
N LEU A 61 4.88 -13.58 9.96
CA LEU A 61 5.59 -14.68 10.60
C LEU A 61 6.55 -15.40 9.63
N PRO A 62 6.08 -15.97 8.50
CA PRO A 62 6.96 -16.65 7.57
C PRO A 62 7.93 -15.70 6.85
N TYR A 63 7.57 -14.45 6.57
CA TYR A 63 8.53 -13.51 5.97
C TYR A 63 9.67 -13.12 6.91
N LEU A 64 9.39 -12.93 8.20
CA LEU A 64 10.43 -12.69 9.20
C LEU A 64 11.30 -13.92 9.41
N ALA A 65 10.71 -15.13 9.37
CA ALA A 65 11.47 -16.36 9.40
C ALA A 65 12.44 -16.44 8.21
N ILE A 66 11.97 -16.34 6.96
CA ILE A 66 12.88 -16.47 5.81
C ILE A 66 13.93 -15.35 5.71
N ALA A 67 13.68 -14.17 6.28
CA ALA A 67 14.66 -13.09 6.34
C ALA A 67 15.84 -13.42 7.26
N GLU A 68 15.67 -14.33 8.23
CA GLU A 68 16.69 -14.69 9.22
C GLU A 68 17.05 -16.18 9.21
N GLU A 69 16.70 -16.91 8.14
CA GLU A 69 17.07 -18.32 7.97
C GLU A 69 18.59 -18.54 7.98
N GLY A 70 19.36 -17.55 7.54
CA GLY A 70 20.82 -17.60 7.59
C GLY A 70 21.38 -17.50 9.02
N ALA A 71 20.66 -16.82 9.92
CA ALA A 71 21.06 -16.62 11.33
C ALA A 71 20.56 -17.76 12.23
N TYR A 72 19.39 -18.34 11.93
CA TYR A 72 18.76 -19.41 12.71
C TYR A 72 18.51 -20.66 11.86
N PRO A 73 19.49 -21.59 11.77
CA PRO A 73 19.38 -22.79 10.94
C PRO A 73 18.51 -23.90 11.55
N ASP A 74 18.20 -23.82 12.85
CA ASP A 74 17.33 -24.78 13.52
C ASP A 74 15.85 -24.35 13.38
N PRO A 75 14.94 -25.23 12.91
CA PRO A 75 13.53 -24.91 12.74
C PRO A 75 12.84 -24.37 13.99
N GLN A 76 13.20 -24.89 15.18
CA GLN A 76 12.62 -24.41 16.44
C GLN A 76 13.13 -23.02 16.77
N ALA A 77 14.45 -22.79 16.69
CA ALA A 77 15.02 -21.47 16.93
C ALA A 77 14.46 -20.40 15.98
N LEU A 78 14.25 -20.75 14.70
CA LEU A 78 13.68 -19.85 13.70
C LEU A 78 12.20 -19.53 13.98
N HIS A 79 11.43 -20.56 14.38
CA HIS A 79 10.05 -20.39 14.81
C HIS A 79 9.96 -19.47 16.04
N ASP A 80 10.75 -19.75 17.07
CA ASP A 80 10.79 -18.95 18.29
C ASP A 80 11.16 -17.49 17.97
N TYR A 81 12.14 -17.27 17.10
CA TYR A 81 12.52 -15.93 16.62
C TYR A 81 11.33 -15.22 15.95
N ALA A 82 10.71 -15.83 14.95
CA ALA A 82 9.62 -15.20 14.19
C ALA A 82 8.43 -14.85 15.10
N TYR A 83 7.97 -15.81 15.91
CA TYR A 83 6.82 -15.62 16.79
C TYR A 83 7.10 -14.62 17.91
N SER A 84 8.26 -14.68 18.55
CA SER A 84 8.63 -13.72 19.60
C SER A 84 8.81 -12.30 19.06
N THR A 85 9.37 -12.16 17.85
CA THR A 85 9.55 -10.87 17.17
C THR A 85 8.22 -10.22 16.84
N VAL A 86 7.29 -10.98 16.24
CA VAL A 86 5.94 -10.47 15.95
C VAL A 86 5.22 -10.12 17.26
N LYS A 87 5.27 -11.00 18.27
CA LYS A 87 4.67 -10.76 19.58
C LYS A 87 5.13 -9.47 20.25
N ALA A 88 6.41 -9.12 20.09
CA ALA A 88 6.98 -7.89 20.62
C ALA A 88 6.61 -6.65 19.79
N GLY A 89 6.39 -6.80 18.48
CA GLY A 89 6.20 -5.68 17.55
C GLY A 89 4.75 -5.31 17.21
N VAL A 90 3.76 -6.14 17.59
CA VAL A 90 2.34 -5.89 17.32
C VAL A 90 1.50 -5.83 18.62
N PRO A 91 0.34 -5.14 18.61
CA PRO A 91 -0.61 -5.19 19.72
C PRO A 91 -1.02 -6.62 20.11
N ALA A 92 -1.25 -6.86 21.40
CA ALA A 92 -1.57 -8.19 21.90
C ALA A 92 -2.83 -8.82 21.28
N GLY A 93 -3.84 -8.00 20.95
CA GLY A 93 -5.04 -8.45 20.25
C GLY A 93 -4.74 -8.95 18.83
N ASP A 94 -3.88 -8.23 18.12
CA ASP A 94 -3.46 -8.60 16.77
C ASP A 94 -2.62 -9.88 16.79
N TYR A 95 -1.64 -9.97 17.71
CA TYR A 95 -0.86 -11.19 17.88
C TYR A 95 -1.76 -12.39 18.17
N LYS A 96 -2.78 -12.23 19.03
CA LYS A 96 -3.75 -13.30 19.29
C LYS A 96 -4.47 -13.72 18.01
N THR A 97 -4.99 -12.77 17.21
CA THR A 97 -5.63 -13.08 15.92
C THR A 97 -4.69 -13.77 14.93
N LEU A 98 -3.39 -13.45 15.00
CA LEU A 98 -2.37 -14.11 14.20
C LEU A 98 -2.13 -15.55 14.66
N THR A 99 -2.16 -15.87 15.95
CA THR A 99 -1.74 -17.19 16.45
C THR A 99 -2.85 -18.09 16.95
N ASP A 100 -4.05 -17.58 17.15
CA ASP A 100 -5.17 -18.28 17.77
C ASP A 100 -6.44 -18.12 16.94
N ASP A 101 -6.68 -19.11 16.07
CA ASP A 101 -7.89 -19.27 15.28
C ASP A 101 -8.80 -20.39 15.84
N GLY A 102 -8.69 -20.69 17.13
CA GLY A 102 -9.53 -21.69 17.81
C GLY A 102 -9.09 -23.14 17.57
N GLY A 103 -7.78 -23.37 17.39
CA GLY A 103 -7.23 -24.70 17.11
C GLY A 103 -7.16 -25.03 15.61
N GLY A 104 -7.29 -24.02 14.75
CA GLY A 104 -7.16 -24.15 13.31
C GLY A 104 -5.70 -24.15 12.84
N PHE A 105 -5.51 -23.68 11.61
CA PHE A 105 -4.22 -23.65 10.95
C PHE A 105 -3.22 -22.75 11.68
N ARG A 106 -3.64 -21.55 12.11
CA ARG A 106 -2.76 -20.58 12.78
C ARG A 106 -2.33 -21.09 14.15
N SER A 107 -3.25 -21.66 14.92
CA SER A 107 -2.96 -22.30 16.20
C SER A 107 -1.98 -23.47 16.05
N HIS A 108 -2.16 -24.31 15.02
CA HIS A 108 -1.28 -25.44 14.77
C HIS A 108 0.14 -24.99 14.42
N MET A 109 0.28 -24.03 13.49
CA MET A 109 1.58 -23.48 13.11
C MET A 109 2.27 -22.76 14.27
N ALA A 110 1.52 -22.12 15.17
CA ALA A 110 2.07 -21.52 16.38
C ALA A 110 2.61 -22.53 17.39
N GLN A 111 2.17 -23.80 17.32
CA GLN A 111 2.56 -24.85 18.26
C GLN A 111 3.57 -25.85 17.67
N ASN A 112 3.69 -25.90 16.33
CA ASN A 112 4.53 -26.87 15.63
C ASN A 112 5.53 -26.19 14.68
N ALA A 113 6.77 -26.08 15.14
CA ALA A 113 7.86 -25.47 14.38
C ALA A 113 8.22 -26.22 13.10
N ALA A 114 8.13 -27.56 13.09
CA ALA A 114 8.46 -28.36 11.90
C ALA A 114 7.47 -28.11 10.76
N ASP A 115 6.18 -28.04 11.08
CA ASP A 115 5.15 -27.78 10.09
C ASP A 115 5.18 -26.34 9.60
N PHE A 116 5.44 -25.38 10.50
CA PHE A 116 5.70 -23.99 10.10
C PHE A 116 6.90 -23.88 9.14
N HIS A 117 8.02 -24.54 9.47
CA HIS A 117 9.22 -24.55 8.63
C HIS A 117 8.98 -25.18 7.26
N SER A 118 8.13 -26.22 7.18
CA SER A 118 7.76 -26.86 5.90
C SER A 118 7.06 -25.89 4.94
N LEU A 119 6.37 -24.89 5.48
CA LEU A 119 5.58 -23.91 4.74
C LEU A 119 6.43 -22.78 4.16
N LEU A 120 7.62 -22.54 4.72
CA LEU A 120 8.55 -21.49 4.29
C LEU A 120 8.98 -21.64 2.83
N GLY A 121 8.92 -22.85 2.26
CA GLY A 121 9.22 -23.11 0.86
C GLY A 121 8.45 -22.22 -0.12
N MET A 122 7.19 -21.91 0.17
CA MET A 122 6.37 -21.01 -0.66
C MET A 122 6.82 -19.55 -0.54
N TYR A 123 7.26 -19.12 0.66
CA TYR A 123 7.65 -17.74 0.94
C TYR A 123 9.02 -17.39 0.36
N ARG A 124 9.93 -18.37 0.23
CA ARG A 124 11.26 -18.22 -0.39
C ARG A 124 11.23 -17.74 -1.84
N ILE A 125 10.10 -17.88 -2.54
CA ILE A 125 9.93 -17.37 -3.91
C ILE A 125 10.14 -15.84 -3.96
N LYS A 126 9.79 -15.12 -2.89
CA LYS A 126 9.98 -13.67 -2.78
C LYS A 126 11.35 -13.32 -2.16
N PHE A 127 12.43 -13.91 -2.68
CA PHE A 127 13.78 -13.74 -2.12
C PHE A 127 14.20 -12.27 -1.97
N LEU A 128 13.89 -11.40 -2.95
CA LEU A 128 14.24 -9.98 -2.88
C LEU A 128 13.58 -9.29 -1.69
N TYR A 129 12.34 -9.68 -1.35
CA TYR A 129 11.64 -9.14 -0.19
C TYR A 129 12.31 -9.60 1.11
N ALA A 130 12.68 -10.88 1.21
CA ALA A 130 13.39 -11.42 2.37
C ALA A 130 14.76 -10.72 2.58
N GLU A 131 15.52 -10.50 1.51
CA GLU A 131 16.83 -9.85 1.57
C GLU A 131 16.74 -8.38 2.01
N ILE A 132 15.77 -7.64 1.45
CA ILE A 132 15.50 -6.26 1.89
C ILE A 132 15.10 -6.24 3.37
N LEU A 133 14.26 -7.19 3.80
CA LEU A 133 13.80 -7.27 5.18
C LEU A 133 14.94 -7.60 6.14
N SER A 134 15.80 -8.57 5.80
CA SER A 134 17.00 -8.93 6.57
C SER A 134 17.94 -7.72 6.71
N SER A 135 18.23 -7.05 5.59
CA SER A 135 19.10 -5.87 5.57
C SER A 135 18.56 -4.72 6.42
N LEU A 136 17.25 -4.45 6.35
CA LEU A 136 16.62 -3.39 7.14
C LEU A 136 16.52 -3.75 8.63
N SER A 137 16.39 -5.03 8.98
CA SER A 137 16.30 -5.51 10.36
C SER A 137 17.60 -5.30 11.15
N HIS A 138 18.72 -5.01 10.48
CA HIS A 138 19.96 -4.57 11.12
C HIS A 138 19.92 -3.11 11.62
N VAL A 139 18.98 -2.30 11.15
CA VAL A 139 18.91 -0.85 11.42
C VAL A 139 17.66 -0.49 12.24
N VAL A 140 16.55 -1.18 12.00
CA VAL A 140 15.27 -0.97 12.69
C VAL A 140 14.73 -2.29 13.22
N SER A 141 13.69 -2.25 14.05
CA SER A 141 13.02 -3.49 14.47
C SER A 141 12.51 -4.26 13.24
N PRO A 142 12.50 -5.60 13.23
CA PRO A 142 12.09 -6.36 12.05
C PRO A 142 10.63 -6.08 11.63
N VAL A 143 9.75 -5.82 12.59
CA VAL A 143 8.36 -5.40 12.31
C VAL A 143 8.31 -4.00 11.68
N ASP A 144 9.14 -3.06 12.15
CA ASP A 144 9.23 -1.74 11.51
C ASP A 144 9.87 -1.81 10.13
N ALA A 145 10.81 -2.73 9.90
CA ALA A 145 11.37 -2.99 8.58
C ALA A 145 10.26 -3.39 7.58
N MET A 146 9.35 -4.28 7.98
CA MET A 146 8.17 -4.62 7.16
C MET A 146 7.29 -3.39 6.86
N ARG A 147 7.04 -2.54 7.87
CA ARG A 147 6.26 -1.30 7.70
C ARG A 147 6.95 -0.33 6.76
N LEU A 148 8.27 -0.17 6.86
CA LEU A 148 9.06 0.69 5.97
C LEU A 148 8.99 0.20 4.53
N VAL A 149 9.09 -1.12 4.30
CA VAL A 149 8.96 -1.67 2.94
C VAL A 149 7.57 -1.37 2.36
N GLN A 150 6.51 -1.51 3.16
CA GLN A 150 5.14 -1.17 2.75
C GLN A 150 5.02 0.33 2.39
N VAL A 151 5.47 1.22 3.27
CA VAL A 151 5.42 2.68 3.07
C VAL A 151 6.22 3.07 1.82
N PHE A 152 7.44 2.56 1.69
CA PHE A 152 8.28 2.85 0.53
C PHE A 152 7.64 2.35 -0.76
N SER A 153 7.04 1.15 -0.75
CA SER A 153 6.36 0.60 -1.92
C SER A 153 5.17 1.46 -2.36
N VAL A 154 4.36 1.95 -1.41
CA VAL A 154 3.24 2.86 -1.70
C VAL A 154 3.73 4.18 -2.29
N LEU A 155 4.77 4.78 -1.70
CA LEU A 155 5.35 6.03 -2.18
C LEU A 155 5.98 5.88 -3.56
N LEU A 156 6.74 4.80 -3.78
CA LEU A 156 7.38 4.51 -5.05
C LEU A 156 6.34 4.27 -6.14
N PHE A 157 5.33 3.46 -5.86
CA PHE A 157 4.22 3.22 -6.78
C PHE A 157 3.53 4.53 -7.16
N GLY A 158 3.15 5.35 -6.17
CA GLY A 158 2.54 6.65 -6.43
C GLY A 158 3.41 7.61 -7.24
N ALA A 159 4.72 7.65 -6.96
CA ALA A 159 5.67 8.47 -7.71
C ALA A 159 5.80 8.02 -9.16
N VAL A 160 5.89 6.70 -9.40
CA VAL A 160 5.93 6.11 -10.74
C VAL A 160 4.63 6.39 -11.51
N THR A 161 3.47 6.23 -10.87
CA THR A 161 2.17 6.54 -11.48
C THR A 161 2.05 8.02 -11.84
N LEU A 162 2.47 8.94 -10.96
CA LEU A 162 2.47 10.38 -11.26
C LEU A 162 3.41 10.73 -12.40
N ALA A 163 4.62 10.15 -12.42
CA ALA A 163 5.57 10.35 -13.50
C ALA A 163 5.02 9.85 -14.84
N TRP A 164 4.37 8.69 -14.84
CA TRP A 164 3.71 8.12 -16.01
C TRP A 164 2.54 8.98 -16.50
N LEU A 165 1.61 9.38 -15.62
CA LEU A 165 0.49 10.26 -15.98
C LEU A 165 0.95 11.61 -16.50
N ARG A 166 2.06 12.14 -15.97
CA ARG A 166 2.69 13.36 -16.49
C ARG A 166 3.25 13.16 -17.90
N ALA A 167 3.92 12.05 -18.15
CA ALA A 167 4.47 11.74 -19.48
C ALA A 167 3.35 11.62 -20.54
N GLU A 168 2.21 11.05 -20.17
CA GLU A 168 1.04 10.90 -21.05
C GLU A 168 0.13 12.14 -21.12
N GLY A 169 0.46 13.23 -20.43
CA GLY A 169 -0.40 14.43 -20.37
C GLY A 169 -1.76 14.19 -19.68
N ALA A 170 -1.89 13.11 -18.91
CA ALA A 170 -3.12 12.62 -18.32
C ALA A 170 -3.26 12.96 -16.82
N LEU A 171 -2.48 13.90 -16.28
CA LEU A 171 -2.51 14.28 -14.86
C LEU A 171 -3.89 14.70 -14.35
N ALA A 172 -4.72 15.29 -15.21
CA ALA A 172 -6.10 15.65 -14.86
C ALA A 172 -6.96 14.42 -14.48
N MET A 173 -6.60 13.23 -14.96
CA MET A 173 -7.28 11.97 -14.70
C MET A 173 -6.75 11.22 -13.47
N ALA A 174 -5.71 11.74 -12.80
CA ALA A 174 -5.12 11.10 -11.63
C ALA A 174 -6.14 10.78 -10.50
N PRO A 175 -7.17 11.60 -10.23
CA PRO A 175 -8.21 11.25 -9.25
C PRO A 175 -9.01 9.99 -9.62
N VAL A 176 -9.23 9.75 -10.92
CA VAL A 176 -9.92 8.53 -11.39
C VAL A 176 -9.05 7.30 -11.14
N VAL A 177 -7.75 7.40 -11.37
CA VAL A 177 -6.79 6.34 -11.01
C VAL A 177 -6.82 6.07 -9.51
N GLY A 178 -6.81 7.11 -8.68
CA GLY A 178 -6.97 6.98 -7.23
C GLY A 178 -8.26 6.27 -6.82
N ALA A 179 -9.39 6.63 -7.45
CA ALA A 179 -10.68 5.98 -7.19
C ALA A 179 -10.68 4.49 -7.57
N ILE A 180 -10.04 4.12 -8.68
CA ILE A 180 -9.88 2.70 -9.07
C ILE A 180 -9.04 1.95 -8.03
N LEU A 181 -7.96 2.54 -7.53
CA LEU A 181 -7.09 1.92 -6.52
C LEU A 181 -7.78 1.70 -5.17
N ILE A 182 -8.77 2.52 -4.81
CA ILE A 182 -9.57 2.33 -3.59
C ILE A 182 -10.53 1.13 -3.71
N MET A 183 -10.97 0.82 -4.93
CA MET A 183 -11.95 -0.24 -5.20
C MET A 183 -11.33 -1.62 -5.47
N ALA A 184 -10.02 -1.65 -5.72
CA ALA A 184 -9.24 -2.86 -6.04
C ALA A 184 -8.78 -3.59 -4.78
#